data_AF-W4HQR5-F1
#
_entry.id   AF-W4HQR5-F1
#
_cell.length_a   1.000
_cell.length_b   1.000
_cell.length_c   1.000
_cell.angle_alpha   90.00
_cell.angle_beta   90.00
_cell.angle_gamma   90.00
#
_symmetry.space_group_name_H-M   'P 1'
#
loop_
_entity.id
_entity.type
_entity.pdbx_description
1 polymer ?
#
loop_
_entity_poly.entity_id
_entity_poly.type
_entity_poly.pdbx_seq_one_letter_code
_entity_poly.pdbx_strand_id
1 'polypeptide(L)'
;MADFRLLAAAAALIASGAQAAPMAPLATGGPGVRPASAPVVPVVDDRVRHTTDLPTAELRALRRRMLAEQWISFQDMRRLADAGDGLAAFEYAERLLRMDDPDLVGPAAFYYATAAYAGRDYAVWKLTELLRRRDLEFSDSRLKHLENALRSLAVRGSERAENALLDFYESGHPFGRRPEKVASLLTEMAEAGDTEAAMRLATQALSNPDYGIDSGELDSLLGIAMTSDALGTRAAAATLREQVRAGTIGPDQTAKATQ
;
A
#
# COMPACT_ATOMS: atom_id res chain seq x y z
N MET A 1 -7.98 44.05 -60.97
CA MET A 1 -9.41 44.06 -61.35
C MET A 1 -10.05 42.87 -60.63
N ALA A 2 -11.02 42.97 -59.74
CA ALA A 2 -11.95 44.03 -59.38
C ALA A 2 -12.29 43.94 -57.88
N ASP A 3 -12.84 45.04 -57.37
CA ASP A 3 -13.44 45.25 -56.06
C ASP A 3 -14.48 44.19 -55.65
N PHE A 4 -14.69 44.01 -54.34
CA PHE A 4 -15.88 44.54 -53.65
C PHE A 4 -15.91 44.10 -52.17
N ARG A 5 -16.00 45.10 -51.29
CA ARG A 5 -16.45 44.95 -49.90
C ARG A 5 -17.93 44.55 -49.90
N LEU A 6 -18.35 43.61 -49.06
CA LEU A 6 -19.67 43.68 -48.45
C LEU A 6 -19.71 42.93 -47.10
N LEU A 7 -20.23 43.65 -46.10
CA LEU A 7 -20.61 43.15 -44.79
C LEU A 7 -21.66 42.03 -44.93
N ALA A 8 -21.55 41.01 -44.10
CA ALA A 8 -22.71 40.33 -43.53
C ALA A 8 -22.35 39.80 -42.14
N ALA A 9 -22.81 40.53 -41.13
CA ALA A 9 -22.87 40.07 -39.76
C ALA A 9 -23.92 38.94 -39.66
N ALA A 10 -23.53 37.79 -39.14
CA ALA A 10 -24.46 36.79 -38.65
C ALA A 10 -24.00 36.38 -37.25
N ALA A 11 -24.57 37.07 -36.26
CA ALA A 11 -24.52 36.69 -34.86
C ALA A 11 -25.34 35.42 -34.68
N ALA A 12 -24.67 34.28 -34.48
CA ALA A 12 -25.31 33.08 -33.97
C ALA A 12 -25.23 33.12 -32.44
N LEU A 13 -26.34 33.49 -31.81
CA LEU A 13 -26.58 33.28 -30.38
C LEU A 13 -26.39 31.80 -30.06
N ILE A 14 -25.32 31.45 -29.36
CA ILE A 14 -25.26 30.18 -28.63
C ILE A 14 -25.99 30.43 -27.31
N ALA A 15 -27.25 29.97 -27.26
CA ALA A 15 -28.03 29.91 -26.04
C ALA A 15 -27.27 29.06 -25.01
N SER A 16 -26.75 29.74 -23.98
CA SER A 16 -26.17 29.11 -22.80
C SER A 16 -27.30 28.40 -22.02
N GLY A 17 -27.51 27.13 -22.32
CA GLY A 17 -28.23 26.22 -21.44
C GLY A 17 -27.37 25.94 -20.22
N ALA A 18 -27.49 26.75 -19.18
CA ALA A 18 -27.00 26.43 -17.84
C ALA A 18 -27.82 25.24 -17.33
N GLN A 19 -27.34 24.02 -17.57
CA GLN A 19 -27.79 22.88 -16.78
C GLN A 19 -27.26 23.10 -15.36
N ALA A 20 -28.18 23.41 -14.45
CA ALA A 20 -27.93 23.36 -13.03
C ALA A 20 -27.42 21.96 -12.70
N ALA A 21 -26.14 21.87 -12.34
CA ALA A 21 -25.60 20.68 -11.74
C ALA A 21 -26.45 20.37 -10.50
N PRO A 22 -26.92 19.12 -10.30
CA PRO A 22 -27.54 18.77 -9.04
C PRO A 22 -26.50 19.03 -7.94
N MET A 23 -26.85 19.92 -7.01
CA MET A 23 -26.09 20.09 -5.79
C MET A 23 -25.97 18.71 -5.15
N ALA A 24 -24.76 18.17 -5.14
CA ALA A 24 -24.45 17.04 -4.28
C ALA A 24 -24.89 17.43 -2.87
N PRO A 25 -25.66 16.59 -2.15
CA PRO A 25 -25.95 16.88 -0.76
C PRO A 25 -24.61 17.02 -0.04
N LEU A 26 -24.44 18.12 0.71
CA LEU A 26 -23.36 18.20 1.68
C LEU A 26 -23.43 16.93 2.51
N ALA A 27 -22.39 16.11 2.41
CA ALA A 27 -22.21 14.96 3.27
C ALA A 27 -22.17 15.48 4.71
N THR A 28 -23.31 15.39 5.40
CA THR A 28 -23.37 15.48 6.85
C THR A 28 -22.53 14.32 7.37
N GLY A 29 -21.31 14.63 7.82
CA GLY A 29 -20.47 13.70 8.55
C GLY A 29 -21.20 13.24 9.80
N GLY A 30 -21.79 12.05 9.73
CA GLY A 30 -22.17 11.29 10.92
C GLY A 30 -20.92 10.66 11.52
N PRO A 31 -20.86 10.48 12.85
CA PRO A 31 -19.77 9.76 13.48
C PRO A 31 -19.84 8.28 13.06
N GLY A 32 -18.72 7.73 12.58
CA GLY A 32 -18.51 6.27 12.59
C GLY A 32 -18.59 5.51 11.27
N VAL A 33 -18.65 6.14 10.09
CA VAL A 33 -18.45 5.38 8.84
C VAL A 33 -16.95 5.19 8.62
N ARG A 34 -16.42 4.02 9.00
CA ARG A 34 -15.05 3.61 8.66
C ARG A 34 -14.89 3.67 7.13
N PRO A 35 -13.90 4.40 6.59
CA PRO A 35 -13.68 4.41 5.15
C PRO A 35 -13.28 3.01 4.71
N ALA A 36 -14.07 2.42 3.81
CA ALA A 36 -13.74 1.13 3.21
C ALA A 36 -12.37 1.21 2.51
N SER A 37 -11.51 0.22 2.73
CA SER A 37 -10.23 0.05 2.03
C SER A 37 -10.44 0.23 0.53
N ALA A 38 -9.77 1.23 -0.06
CA ALA A 38 -9.85 1.50 -1.49
C ALA A 38 -9.50 0.23 -2.29
N PRO A 39 -10.19 -0.08 -3.40
CA PRO A 39 -9.98 -1.32 -4.13
C PRO A 39 -8.52 -1.44 -4.56
N VAL A 40 -7.88 -2.57 -4.22
CA VAL A 40 -6.58 -2.95 -4.79
C VAL A 40 -6.82 -3.25 -6.27
N VAL A 41 -6.07 -2.62 -7.16
CA VAL A 41 -6.15 -2.96 -8.59
C VAL A 41 -5.60 -4.38 -8.73
N PRO A 42 -6.40 -5.37 -9.19
CA PRO A 42 -5.93 -6.74 -9.31
C PRO A 42 -4.78 -6.78 -10.31
N VAL A 43 -3.58 -7.12 -9.82
CA VAL A 43 -2.41 -7.37 -10.66
C VAL A 43 -2.43 -8.84 -11.08
N VAL A 44 -2.52 -9.07 -12.40
CA VAL A 44 -2.53 -10.40 -13.03
C VAL A 44 -1.31 -11.20 -12.56
N ASP A 45 -1.53 -12.46 -12.14
CA ASP A 45 -0.49 -13.33 -11.59
C ASP A 45 0.29 -14.06 -12.71
N ASP A 46 1.04 -13.32 -13.53
CA ASP A 46 1.84 -13.86 -14.64
C ASP A 46 3.23 -14.36 -14.17
N ARG A 47 3.25 -15.12 -13.08
CA ARG A 47 4.50 -15.59 -12.47
C ARG A 47 5.15 -16.69 -13.29
N VAL A 48 6.38 -16.44 -13.74
CA VAL A 48 7.21 -17.48 -14.39
C VAL A 48 7.83 -18.40 -13.34
N ARG A 49 7.17 -19.52 -13.04
CA ARG A 49 7.62 -20.53 -12.05
C ARG A 49 8.60 -21.53 -12.65
N HIS A 50 8.30 -21.99 -13.85
CA HIS A 50 9.11 -22.91 -14.63
C HIS A 50 9.67 -22.24 -15.88
N THR A 51 10.80 -22.73 -16.38
CA THR A 51 11.36 -22.22 -17.63
C THR A 51 10.37 -22.34 -18.78
N THR A 52 9.54 -23.37 -18.79
CA THR A 52 8.49 -23.59 -19.81
C THR A 52 7.42 -22.51 -19.84
N ASP A 53 7.27 -21.72 -18.77
CA ASP A 53 6.26 -20.66 -18.68
C ASP A 53 6.68 -19.44 -19.53
N LEU A 54 7.95 -19.35 -19.94
CA LEU A 54 8.43 -18.29 -20.83
C LEU A 54 7.93 -18.49 -22.26
N PRO A 55 7.42 -17.42 -22.91
CA PRO A 55 6.66 -17.54 -24.15
C PRO A 55 7.51 -17.97 -25.35
N THR A 56 8.80 -17.64 -25.39
CA THR A 56 9.67 -17.90 -26.55
C THR A 56 10.78 -18.90 -26.24
N ALA A 57 11.22 -19.66 -27.25
CA ALA A 57 12.36 -20.58 -27.12
C ALA A 57 13.66 -19.84 -26.75
N GLU A 58 13.80 -18.60 -27.21
CA GLU A 58 14.92 -17.72 -26.89
C GLU A 58 14.96 -17.36 -25.40
N LEU A 59 13.85 -16.88 -24.83
CA LEU A 59 13.75 -16.58 -23.39
C LEU A 59 14.01 -17.83 -22.55
N ARG A 60 13.50 -18.99 -23.00
CA ARG A 60 13.78 -20.29 -22.37
C ARG A 60 15.26 -20.67 -22.40
N ALA A 61 15.99 -20.31 -23.46
CA ALA A 61 17.43 -20.50 -23.52
C ALA A 61 18.17 -19.53 -22.60
N LEU A 62 17.78 -18.26 -22.58
CA LEU A 62 18.35 -17.25 -21.67
C LEU A 62 18.16 -17.64 -20.20
N ARG A 63 16.96 -18.07 -19.78
CA ARG A 63 16.74 -18.51 -18.39
C ARG A 63 17.58 -19.74 -18.03
N ARG A 64 17.75 -20.71 -18.95
CA ARG A 64 18.66 -21.85 -18.72
C ARG A 64 20.10 -21.41 -18.52
N ARG A 65 20.59 -20.45 -19.31
CA ARG A 65 21.92 -19.86 -19.12
C ARG A 65 22.03 -19.19 -17.74
N MET A 66 20.98 -18.48 -17.32
CA MET A 66 20.94 -17.75 -16.04
C MET A 66 21.06 -18.71 -14.87
N LEU A 67 20.26 -19.77 -14.90
CA LEU A 67 20.26 -20.82 -13.87
C LEU A 67 21.55 -21.64 -13.85
N ALA A 68 22.27 -21.69 -14.97
CA ALA A 68 23.59 -22.30 -15.07
C ALA A 68 24.73 -21.33 -14.73
N GLU A 69 24.42 -20.16 -14.14
CA GLU A 69 25.39 -19.10 -13.77
C GLU A 69 26.26 -18.61 -14.93
N GLN A 70 25.81 -18.82 -16.16
CA GLN A 70 26.52 -18.33 -17.34
C GLN A 70 26.28 -16.83 -17.48
N TRP A 71 27.27 -16.14 -18.04
CA TRP A 71 27.15 -14.71 -18.31
C TRP A 71 25.92 -14.43 -19.19
N ILE A 72 25.14 -13.43 -18.80
CA ILE A 72 23.98 -12.90 -19.53
C ILE A 72 24.14 -11.40 -19.67
N SER A 73 23.90 -10.89 -20.88
CA SER A 73 23.97 -9.47 -21.18
C SER A 73 22.93 -8.68 -20.37
N PHE A 74 23.18 -7.38 -20.20
CA PHE A 74 22.24 -6.50 -19.50
C PHE A 74 20.86 -6.47 -20.17
N GLN A 75 20.84 -6.43 -21.51
CA GLN A 75 19.62 -6.45 -22.31
C GLN A 75 18.85 -7.77 -22.18
N ASP A 76 19.54 -8.91 -22.20
CA ASP A 76 18.89 -10.22 -22.06
C ASP A 76 18.31 -10.44 -20.67
N MET A 77 18.99 -9.96 -19.63
CA MET A 77 18.48 -10.02 -18.26
C MET A 77 17.23 -9.16 -18.11
N ARG A 78 17.23 -7.95 -18.68
CA ARG A 78 16.03 -7.10 -18.74
C ARG A 78 14.88 -7.81 -19.46
N ARG A 79 15.14 -8.46 -20.60
CA ARG A 79 14.10 -9.18 -21.35
C ARG A 79 13.47 -10.32 -20.55
N LEU A 80 14.26 -11.04 -19.75
CA LEU A 80 13.75 -12.04 -18.81
C LEU A 80 12.89 -11.40 -17.72
N ALA A 81 13.37 -10.31 -17.11
CA ALA A 81 12.64 -9.57 -16.07
C ALA A 81 11.31 -9.01 -16.59
N ASP A 82 11.32 -8.38 -17.78
CA ASP A 82 10.14 -7.84 -18.46
C ASP A 82 9.14 -8.95 -18.87
N ALA A 83 9.63 -10.19 -19.03
CA ALA A 83 8.79 -11.37 -19.25
C ALA A 83 8.23 -12.00 -17.96
N GLY A 84 8.41 -11.36 -16.80
CA GLY A 84 7.89 -11.82 -15.51
C GLY A 84 8.79 -12.81 -14.76
N ASP A 85 10.04 -13.01 -15.20
CA ASP A 85 11.01 -13.80 -14.45
C ASP A 85 11.47 -13.05 -13.19
N GLY A 86 10.95 -13.47 -12.03
CA GLY A 86 11.25 -12.83 -10.76
C GLY A 86 12.72 -12.89 -10.32
N LEU A 87 13.46 -13.95 -10.69
CA LEU A 87 14.89 -14.03 -10.37
C LEU A 87 15.68 -13.07 -11.26
N ALA A 88 15.37 -13.04 -12.56
CA ALA A 88 15.97 -12.08 -13.47
C ALA A 88 15.65 -10.63 -13.08
N ALA A 89 14.42 -10.35 -12.64
CA ALA A 89 14.02 -9.03 -12.16
C ALA A 89 14.86 -8.59 -10.95
N PHE A 90 15.05 -9.49 -9.97
CA PHE A 90 15.90 -9.19 -8.82
C PHE A 90 17.35 -8.92 -9.23
N GLU A 91 17.96 -9.83 -10.00
CA GLU A 91 19.34 -9.69 -10.47
C GLU A 91 19.53 -8.42 -11.32
N TYR A 92 18.52 -8.07 -12.12
CA TYR A 92 18.53 -6.85 -12.92
C TYR A 92 18.51 -5.60 -12.03
N ALA A 93 17.67 -5.57 -10.99
CA ALA A 93 17.64 -4.49 -10.01
C ALA A 93 19.00 -4.32 -9.30
N GLU A 94 19.61 -5.43 -8.87
CA GLU A 94 20.95 -5.42 -8.26
C GLU A 94 22.02 -4.90 -9.22
N ARG A 95 21.92 -5.22 -10.53
CA ARG A 95 22.84 -4.67 -11.54
C ARG A 95 22.65 -3.18 -11.73
N LEU A 96 21.41 -2.70 -11.75
CA LEU A 96 21.08 -1.28 -11.85
C LEU A 96 21.69 -0.48 -10.69
N LEU A 97 21.52 -0.96 -9.44
CA LEU A 97 22.06 -0.27 -8.27
C LEU A 97 23.60 -0.26 -8.22
N ARG A 98 24.25 -1.30 -8.76
CA ARG A 98 25.72 -1.36 -8.85
C ARG A 98 26.33 -0.33 -9.79
N MET A 99 25.54 0.30 -10.66
CA MET A 99 26.01 1.37 -11.54
C MET A 99 26.16 2.72 -10.81
N ASP A 100 25.66 2.82 -9.57
CA ASP A 100 25.72 4.03 -8.71
C ASP A 100 25.18 5.29 -9.40
N ASP A 101 24.14 5.10 -10.23
CA ASP A 101 23.45 6.17 -10.95
C ASP A 101 22.08 6.44 -10.27
N PRO A 102 21.85 7.65 -9.73
CA PRO A 102 20.58 8.03 -9.11
C PRO A 102 19.37 7.82 -10.02
N ASP A 103 19.52 7.99 -11.33
CA ASP A 103 18.40 7.85 -12.29
C ASP A 103 17.94 6.38 -12.43
N LEU A 104 18.78 5.42 -12.02
CA LEU A 104 18.48 3.99 -12.09
C LEU A 104 17.79 3.44 -10.84
N VAL A 105 17.67 4.24 -9.78
CA VAL A 105 17.01 3.84 -8.53
C VAL A 105 15.52 3.56 -8.73
N GLY A 106 14.82 4.43 -9.45
CA GLY A 106 13.39 4.25 -9.77
C GLY A 106 13.13 2.96 -10.57
N PRO A 107 13.88 2.71 -11.67
CA PRO A 107 13.89 1.43 -12.37
C PRO A 107 14.21 0.23 -11.46
N ALA A 108 15.25 0.30 -10.62
CA ALA A 108 15.59 -0.78 -9.72
C ALA A 108 14.45 -1.12 -8.75
N ALA A 109 13.82 -0.10 -8.14
CA ALA A 109 12.66 -0.29 -7.27
C ALA A 109 11.49 -0.98 -7.97
N PHE A 110 11.23 -0.66 -9.24
CA PHE A 110 10.22 -1.35 -10.04
C PHE A 110 10.56 -2.83 -10.23
N TYR A 111 11.81 -3.16 -10.56
CA TYR A 111 12.20 -4.56 -10.74
C TYR A 111 12.24 -5.35 -9.43
N TYR A 112 12.54 -4.72 -8.28
CA TYR A 112 12.32 -5.35 -6.98
C TYR A 112 10.84 -5.61 -6.70
N ALA A 113 9.95 -4.68 -7.04
CA ALA A 113 8.51 -4.90 -6.92
C ALA A 113 8.07 -6.08 -7.81
N THR A 114 8.54 -6.16 -9.06
CA THR A 114 8.29 -7.30 -9.97
C THR A 114 8.81 -8.62 -9.40
N ALA A 115 10.02 -8.62 -8.83
CA ALA A 115 10.58 -9.81 -8.19
C ALA A 115 9.77 -10.25 -6.96
N ALA A 116 9.40 -9.30 -6.10
CA ALA A 116 8.56 -9.55 -4.94
C ALA A 116 7.20 -10.12 -5.35
N TYR A 117 6.59 -9.52 -6.38
CA TYR A 117 5.37 -10.05 -6.97
C TYR A 117 5.53 -11.49 -7.41
N ALA A 118 6.66 -11.86 -7.99
CA ALA A 118 6.97 -13.23 -8.40
C ALA A 118 7.26 -14.21 -7.25
N GLY A 119 7.00 -13.83 -6.00
CA GLY A 119 7.20 -14.68 -4.81
C GLY A 119 8.64 -14.66 -4.30
N ARG A 120 9.41 -13.62 -4.64
CA ARG A 120 10.77 -13.42 -4.10
C ARG A 120 10.67 -12.52 -2.87
N ASP A 121 10.36 -13.08 -1.71
CA ASP A 121 10.13 -12.31 -0.48
C ASP A 121 11.32 -11.44 -0.08
N TYR A 122 12.55 -11.89 -0.37
CA TYR A 122 13.76 -11.11 -0.14
C TYR A 122 13.82 -9.80 -0.97
N ALA A 123 13.10 -9.72 -2.10
CA ALA A 123 12.99 -8.50 -2.89
C ALA A 123 12.09 -7.45 -2.21
N VAL A 124 11.15 -7.87 -1.36
CA VAL A 124 10.33 -6.94 -0.55
C VAL A 124 11.25 -6.14 0.38
N TRP A 125 12.22 -6.80 1.00
CA TRP A 125 13.20 -6.12 1.85
C TRP A 125 13.97 -5.05 1.09
N LYS A 126 14.52 -5.39 -0.09
CA LYS A 126 15.24 -4.43 -0.94
C LYS A 126 14.39 -3.25 -1.40
N LEU A 127 13.15 -3.53 -1.81
CA LEU A 127 12.20 -2.48 -2.18
C LEU A 127 11.93 -1.54 -1.00
N THR A 128 11.66 -2.09 0.19
CA THR A 128 11.36 -1.28 1.38
C THR A 128 12.57 -0.48 1.85
N GLU A 129 13.79 -1.02 1.74
CA GLU A 129 15.04 -0.31 2.01
C GLU A 129 15.21 0.91 1.09
N LEU A 130 14.98 0.74 -0.23
CA LEU A 130 15.01 1.85 -1.18
C LEU A 130 13.96 2.91 -0.88
N LEU A 131 12.74 2.50 -0.54
CA LEU A 131 11.64 3.43 -0.25
C LEU A 131 11.83 4.20 1.08
N ARG A 132 12.58 3.65 2.04
CA ARG A 132 12.89 4.34 3.32
C ARG A 132 13.89 5.48 3.15
N ARG A 133 14.75 5.42 2.14
CA ARG A 133 15.73 6.47 1.84
C ARG A 133 15.02 7.76 1.45
N ARG A 134 15.37 8.85 2.12
CA ARG A 134 14.78 10.18 1.92
C ARG A 134 15.54 11.04 0.92
N ASP A 135 16.76 10.63 0.61
CA ASP A 135 17.63 11.22 -0.41
C ASP A 135 17.25 10.77 -1.83
N LEU A 136 16.35 9.80 -1.96
CA LEU A 136 15.90 9.28 -3.25
C LEU A 136 14.57 9.93 -3.64
N GLU A 137 14.53 10.48 -4.85
CA GLU A 137 13.30 11.00 -5.44
C GLU A 137 12.65 9.95 -6.35
N PHE A 138 11.34 9.81 -6.22
CA PHE A 138 10.51 8.98 -7.08
C PHE A 138 9.41 9.85 -7.69
N SER A 139 9.08 9.62 -8.96
CA SER A 139 7.91 10.29 -9.55
C SER A 139 6.62 9.82 -8.85
N ASP A 140 5.59 10.68 -8.80
CA ASP A 140 4.29 10.33 -8.23
C ASP A 140 3.69 9.07 -8.86
N SER A 141 3.85 8.90 -10.17
CA SER A 141 3.38 7.71 -10.90
C SER A 141 4.12 6.45 -10.45
N ARG A 142 5.44 6.55 -10.20
CA ARG A 142 6.25 5.45 -9.68
C ARG A 142 5.84 5.11 -8.26
N LEU A 143 5.66 6.11 -7.39
CA LEU A 143 5.22 5.89 -6.01
C LEU A 143 3.86 5.20 -5.94
N LYS A 144 2.87 5.66 -6.72
CA LYS A 144 1.55 4.99 -6.79
C LYS A 144 1.67 3.53 -7.21
N HIS A 145 2.54 3.22 -8.17
CA HIS A 145 2.75 1.85 -8.61
C HIS A 145 3.42 0.99 -7.52
N LEU A 146 4.44 1.52 -6.83
CA LEU A 146 5.14 0.81 -5.76
C LEU A 146 4.27 0.64 -4.50
N GLU A 147 3.43 1.64 -4.17
CA GLU A 147 2.41 1.53 -3.11
C GLU A 147 1.42 0.42 -3.45
N ASN A 148 0.87 0.40 -4.67
CA ASN A 148 -0.04 -0.67 -5.10
C ASN A 148 0.65 -2.04 -5.09
N ALA A 149 1.96 -2.09 -5.36
CA ALA A 149 2.77 -3.30 -5.23
C ALA A 149 2.81 -3.84 -3.81
N LEU A 150 3.20 -3.00 -2.84
CA LEU A 150 3.22 -3.37 -1.44
C LEU A 150 1.83 -3.76 -0.93
N ARG A 151 0.78 -3.03 -1.32
CA ARG A 151 -0.61 -3.37 -0.94
C ARG A 151 -1.04 -4.72 -1.47
N SER A 152 -0.73 -5.01 -2.73
CA SER A 152 -1.06 -6.31 -3.32
C SER A 152 -0.28 -7.46 -2.66
N LEU A 153 0.95 -7.22 -2.23
CA LEU A 153 1.74 -8.18 -1.47
C LEU A 153 1.17 -8.41 -0.06
N ALA A 154 0.74 -7.35 0.63
CA ALA A 154 0.09 -7.43 1.94
C ALA A 154 -1.19 -8.26 1.87
N VAL A 155 -2.07 -8.00 0.89
CA VAL A 155 -3.29 -8.81 0.65
C VAL A 155 -2.98 -10.30 0.37
N ARG A 156 -1.78 -10.61 -0.15
CA ARG A 156 -1.30 -11.98 -0.37
C ARG A 156 -0.65 -12.60 0.88
N GLY A 157 -0.70 -11.94 2.03
CA GLY A 157 -0.15 -12.40 3.31
C GLY A 157 1.32 -12.08 3.52
N SER A 158 1.90 -11.11 2.79
CA SER A 158 3.27 -10.68 3.04
C SER A 158 3.34 -9.77 4.27
N GLU A 159 3.61 -10.35 5.44
CA GLU A 159 3.81 -9.62 6.71
C GLU A 159 4.84 -8.49 6.56
N ARG A 160 5.88 -8.70 5.73
CA ARG A 160 6.90 -7.68 5.47
C ARG A 160 6.36 -6.48 4.70
N ALA A 161 5.48 -6.72 3.73
CA ALA A 161 4.86 -5.65 2.96
C ALA A 161 3.81 -4.90 3.80
N GLU A 162 3.06 -5.63 4.62
CA GLU A 162 2.10 -5.09 5.58
C GLU A 162 2.77 -4.17 6.61
N ASN A 163 3.80 -4.66 7.31
CA ASN A 163 4.57 -3.85 8.25
C ASN A 163 5.23 -2.63 7.60
N ALA A 164 5.75 -2.78 6.38
CA ALA A 164 6.30 -1.64 5.64
C ALA A 164 5.24 -0.58 5.30
N LEU A 165 4.02 -1.00 4.93
CA LEU A 165 2.92 -0.06 4.68
C LEU A 165 2.51 0.70 5.93
N LEU A 166 2.43 0.04 7.10
CA LEU A 166 2.21 0.71 8.38
C LEU A 166 3.27 1.79 8.62
N ASP A 167 4.55 1.41 8.55
CA ASP A 167 5.68 2.34 8.72
C ASP A 167 5.57 3.57 7.79
N PHE A 168 5.26 3.32 6.51
CA PHE A 168 5.21 4.37 5.49
C PHE A 168 4.01 5.30 5.67
N TYR A 169 2.84 4.77 6.00
CA TYR A 169 1.65 5.58 6.22
C TYR A 169 1.69 6.38 7.52
N GLU A 170 2.43 5.91 8.52
CA GLU A 170 2.59 6.62 9.79
C GLU A 170 3.65 7.71 9.70
N SER A 171 4.83 7.36 9.17
CA SER A 171 5.90 8.33 8.95
C SER A 171 5.50 9.39 7.91
N GLY A 172 4.64 9.01 6.97
CA GLY A 172 4.22 9.80 5.83
C GLY A 172 5.20 9.78 4.66
N HIS A 173 6.29 9.01 4.75
CA HIS A 173 7.27 8.85 3.70
C HIS A 173 7.25 7.39 3.21
N PRO A 174 7.27 7.11 1.90
CA PRO A 174 7.19 8.05 0.77
C PRO A 174 5.75 8.36 0.31
N PHE A 175 4.71 7.75 0.90
CA PHE A 175 3.34 7.75 0.35
C PHE A 175 2.40 8.85 0.92
N GLY A 176 2.92 9.72 1.79
CA GLY A 176 2.13 10.65 2.59
C GLY A 176 1.51 9.98 3.82
N ARG A 177 1.14 10.78 4.82
CA ARG A 177 0.47 10.27 6.03
C ARG A 177 -0.95 9.81 5.69
N ARG A 178 -1.33 8.63 6.15
CA ARG A 178 -2.63 7.99 5.89
C ARG A 178 -3.20 7.33 7.16
N PRO A 179 -3.57 8.11 8.19
CA PRO A 179 -4.06 7.55 9.46
C PRO A 179 -5.27 6.61 9.25
N GLU A 180 -6.12 6.89 8.26
CA GLU A 180 -7.25 6.05 7.88
C GLU A 180 -6.81 4.66 7.37
N LYS A 181 -5.74 4.59 6.58
CA LYS A 181 -5.20 3.32 6.09
C LYS A 181 -4.47 2.54 7.18
N VAL A 182 -3.81 3.24 8.10
CA VAL A 182 -3.18 2.62 9.28
C VAL A 182 -4.24 1.94 10.14
N ALA A 183 -5.33 2.64 10.45
CA ALA A 183 -6.43 2.07 11.21
C ALA A 183 -7.00 0.82 10.53
N SER A 184 -7.32 0.91 9.23
CA SER A 184 -7.83 -0.24 8.47
C SER A 184 -6.88 -1.43 8.48
N LEU A 185 -5.58 -1.20 8.24
CA LEU A 185 -4.60 -2.27 8.18
C LEU A 185 -4.41 -2.93 9.54
N LEU A 186 -4.34 -2.15 10.62
CA LEU A 186 -4.26 -2.70 11.96
C LEU A 186 -5.53 -3.50 12.33
N THR A 187 -6.71 -3.11 11.83
CA THR A 187 -7.95 -3.89 12.02
C THR A 187 -7.86 -5.23 11.31
N GLU A 188 -7.48 -5.23 10.03
CA GLU A 188 -7.30 -6.46 9.24
C GLU A 188 -6.29 -7.41 9.90
N MET A 189 -5.16 -6.87 10.39
CA MET A 189 -4.14 -7.63 11.13
C MET A 189 -4.67 -8.20 12.45
N ALA A 190 -5.37 -7.39 13.25
CA ALA A 190 -5.92 -7.83 14.53
C ALA A 190 -6.97 -8.94 14.33
N GLU A 191 -7.84 -8.81 13.33
CA GLU A 191 -8.83 -9.83 12.95
C GLU A 191 -8.16 -11.13 12.48
N ALA A 192 -6.99 -11.05 11.85
CA ALA A 192 -6.14 -12.20 11.51
C ALA A 192 -5.40 -12.81 12.72
N GLY A 193 -5.53 -12.22 13.91
CA GLY A 193 -4.92 -12.70 15.16
C GLY A 193 -3.60 -12.03 15.52
N ASP A 194 -3.20 -10.96 14.83
CA ASP A 194 -2.00 -10.21 15.19
C ASP A 194 -2.19 -9.48 16.54
N THR A 195 -1.47 -9.97 17.55
CA THR A 195 -1.60 -9.46 18.92
C THR A 195 -1.00 -8.07 19.11
N GLU A 196 -0.02 -7.69 18.30
CA GLU A 196 0.59 -6.35 18.35
C GLU A 196 -0.34 -5.33 17.72
N ALA A 197 -0.92 -5.64 16.55
CA ALA A 197 -1.92 -4.81 15.90
C ALA A 197 -3.15 -4.61 16.79
N ALA A 198 -3.63 -5.68 17.44
CA ALA A 198 -4.76 -5.61 18.37
C ALA A 198 -4.48 -4.69 19.57
N MET A 199 -3.29 -4.82 20.19
CA MET A 199 -2.88 -3.95 21.30
C MET A 199 -2.75 -2.49 20.84
N ARG A 200 -2.22 -2.28 19.64
CA ARG A 200 -2.02 -0.96 19.07
C ARG A 200 -3.34 -0.24 18.77
N LEU A 201 -4.31 -0.94 18.18
CA LEU A 201 -5.67 -0.42 18.00
C LEU A 201 -6.33 -0.07 19.32
N ALA A 202 -6.25 -0.96 20.31
CA ALA A 202 -6.83 -0.71 21.62
C ALA A 202 -6.26 0.56 22.28
N THR A 203 -4.94 0.75 22.17
CA THR A 203 -4.26 1.94 22.70
C THR A 203 -4.67 3.21 21.95
N GLN A 204 -4.82 3.14 20.62
CA GLN A 204 -5.29 4.27 19.81
C GLN A 204 -6.74 4.65 20.14
N ALA A 205 -7.63 3.67 20.30
CA ALA A 205 -9.02 3.88 20.68
C ALA A 205 -9.15 4.49 22.09
N LEU A 206 -8.33 4.04 23.03
CA LEU A 206 -8.29 4.61 24.39
C LEU A 206 -7.75 6.06 24.40
N SER A 207 -6.82 6.38 23.49
CA SER A 207 -6.21 7.71 23.41
C SER A 207 -7.04 8.70 22.60
N ASN A 208 -7.91 8.22 21.71
CA ASN A 208 -8.77 9.04 20.86
C ASN A 208 -10.23 8.57 20.95
N PRO A 209 -11.10 9.29 21.68
CA PRO A 209 -12.51 8.94 21.80
C PRO A 209 -13.26 8.89 20.47
N ASP A 210 -12.80 9.65 19.46
CA ASP A 210 -13.44 9.72 18.14
C ASP A 210 -13.01 8.57 17.21
N TYR A 211 -12.25 7.59 17.71
CA TYR A 211 -11.74 6.47 16.90
C TYR A 211 -12.85 5.53 16.38
N GLY A 212 -14.04 5.55 16.99
CA GLY A 212 -15.19 4.76 16.54
C GLY A 212 -15.04 3.25 16.80
N ILE A 213 -14.36 2.90 17.90
CA ILE A 213 -14.35 1.55 18.49
C ILE A 213 -15.16 1.64 19.79
N ASP A 214 -16.15 0.78 19.96
CA ASP A 214 -16.96 0.73 21.19
C ASP A 214 -16.28 -0.12 22.29
N SER A 215 -16.85 -0.09 23.50
CA SER A 215 -16.29 -0.81 24.65
C SER A 215 -16.25 -2.34 24.45
N GLY A 216 -17.16 -2.92 23.66
CA GLY A 216 -17.20 -4.36 23.38
C GLY A 216 -16.15 -4.79 22.35
N GLU A 217 -15.95 -3.99 21.31
CA GLU A 217 -14.87 -4.18 20.34
C GLU A 217 -13.50 -3.97 21.01
N LEU A 218 -13.38 -2.99 21.91
CA LEU A 218 -12.18 -2.79 22.71
C LEU A 218 -11.87 -3.99 23.63
N ASP A 219 -12.88 -4.60 24.28
CA ASP A 219 -12.70 -5.84 25.06
C ASP A 219 -12.19 -7.00 24.18
N SER A 220 -12.71 -7.10 22.96
CA SER A 220 -12.34 -8.13 21.99
C SER A 220 -10.88 -7.98 21.55
N LEU A 221 -10.47 -6.77 21.17
CA LEU A 221 -9.09 -6.46 20.78
C LEU A 221 -8.10 -6.75 21.90
N LEU A 222 -8.41 -6.34 23.14
CA LEU A 222 -7.58 -6.64 24.29
C LEU A 222 -7.55 -8.14 24.60
N GLY A 223 -8.65 -8.86 24.33
CA GLY A 223 -8.69 -10.32 24.38
C GLY A 223 -7.74 -11.00 23.39
N ILE A 224 -7.61 -10.46 22.17
CA ILE A 224 -6.63 -10.93 21.18
C ILE A 224 -5.22 -10.61 21.66
N ALA A 225 -4.95 -9.38 22.11
CA ALA A 225 -3.63 -8.99 22.62
C ALA A 225 -3.15 -9.85 23.82
N MET A 226 -4.07 -10.37 24.63
CA MET A 226 -3.77 -11.29 25.73
C MET A 226 -3.25 -12.67 25.29
N THR A 227 -3.39 -13.06 24.01
CA THR A 227 -2.81 -14.31 23.49
C THR A 227 -1.34 -14.16 23.08
N SER A 228 -0.78 -12.94 23.15
CA SER A 228 0.59 -12.65 22.77
C SER A 228 1.61 -13.54 23.50
N ASP A 229 2.69 -13.92 22.84
CA ASP A 229 3.82 -14.59 23.50
C ASP A 229 4.64 -13.65 24.38
N ALA A 230 4.53 -12.34 24.15
CA ALA A 230 5.20 -11.32 24.94
C ALA A 230 4.50 -11.10 26.28
N LEU A 231 5.17 -11.45 27.39
CA LEU A 231 4.63 -11.31 28.75
C LEU A 231 4.16 -9.88 29.05
N GLY A 232 4.92 -8.86 28.61
CA GLY A 232 4.58 -7.46 28.80
C GLY A 232 3.27 -7.08 28.12
N THR A 233 3.10 -7.47 26.85
CA THR A 233 1.87 -7.23 26.07
C THR A 233 0.68 -7.90 26.74
N ARG A 234 0.80 -9.17 27.16
CA ARG A 234 -0.28 -9.88 27.85
C ARG A 234 -0.71 -9.20 29.15
N ALA A 235 0.26 -8.81 29.99
CA ALA A 235 -0.02 -8.19 31.28
C ALA A 235 -0.66 -6.80 31.12
N ALA A 236 -0.17 -6.00 30.16
CA ALA A 236 -0.76 -4.71 29.83
C ALA A 236 -2.19 -4.88 29.30
N ALA A 237 -2.40 -5.79 28.34
CA ALA A 237 -3.72 -6.06 27.77
C ALA A 237 -4.72 -6.54 28.83
N ALA A 238 -4.31 -7.45 29.73
CA ALA A 238 -5.16 -7.93 30.82
C ALA A 238 -5.57 -6.80 31.77
N THR A 239 -4.64 -5.91 32.11
CA THR A 239 -4.90 -4.76 32.99
C THR A 239 -5.87 -3.78 32.35
N LEU A 240 -5.65 -3.41 31.09
CA LEU A 240 -6.53 -2.50 30.36
C LEU A 240 -7.93 -3.10 30.18
N ARG A 241 -8.01 -4.41 29.89
CA ARG A 241 -9.28 -5.10 29.67
C ARG A 241 -10.15 -5.08 30.91
N GLU A 242 -9.55 -5.28 32.08
CA GLU A 242 -10.28 -5.20 33.35
C GLU A 242 -10.81 -3.78 33.61
N GLN A 243 -10.00 -2.75 33.31
CA GLN A 243 -10.45 -1.36 33.45
C GLN A 243 -11.58 -1.00 32.48
N VAL A 244 -11.56 -1.53 31.25
CA VAL A 244 -12.65 -1.37 30.27
C VAL A 244 -13.93 -2.05 30.76
N ARG A 245 -13.84 -3.29 31.28
CA ARG A 245 -14.98 -4.04 31.82
C ARG A 245 -15.58 -3.42 33.08
N ALA A 246 -14.73 -2.91 33.96
CA ALA A 246 -15.15 -2.14 35.12
C ALA A 246 -15.77 -0.78 34.72
N GLY A 247 -15.66 -0.39 33.45
CA GLY A 247 -16.12 0.88 32.94
C GLY A 247 -15.35 2.04 33.54
N THR A 248 -14.07 1.85 33.89
CA THR A 248 -13.13 2.85 34.45
C THR A 248 -12.39 3.63 33.36
N ILE A 249 -12.21 3.01 32.19
CA ILE A 249 -11.68 3.64 30.97
C ILE A 249 -12.52 3.15 29.79
N GLY A 250 -12.62 3.94 28.72
CA GLY A 250 -13.32 3.53 27.50
C GLY A 250 -14.00 4.68 26.76
N PRO A 251 -14.42 4.43 25.51
CA PRO A 251 -15.04 5.44 24.64
C PRO A 251 -16.34 6.03 25.22
N ASP A 252 -17.05 5.27 26.08
CA ASP A 252 -18.31 5.69 26.67
C ASP A 252 -18.17 6.65 27.88
N GLN A 253 -16.94 6.87 28.36
CA GLN A 253 -16.70 7.72 29.53
C GLN A 253 -16.70 9.22 29.24
N THR A 254 -16.24 9.65 28.06
CA THR A 254 -16.22 11.07 27.69
C THR A 254 -17.62 11.67 27.61
N ALA A 255 -18.64 10.87 27.33
CA ALA A 255 -20.05 11.29 27.37
C ALA A 255 -20.55 11.64 28.78
N LYS A 256 -20.00 11.03 29.84
CA LYS A 256 -20.42 11.27 31.23
C LYS A 256 -19.72 12.43 31.92
N ALA A 257 -18.58 12.89 31.42
CA ALA A 257 -17.80 13.98 32.03
C ALA A 257 -18.29 15.39 31.63
N THR A 258 -19.29 15.50 30.74
CA THR A 258 -19.81 16.79 30.22
C THR A 258 -21.23 17.11 30.71
N GLN A 259 -21.73 16.43 31.75
CA GLN A 259 -23.01 16.73 32.42
C GLN A 259 -22.80 17.31 33.81
#